data_AF-A0A1I7ZKP3-F1
#
_entry.id   AF-A0A1I7ZKP3-F1
#
_cell.length_a   1.000
_cell.length_b   1.000
_cell.length_c   1.000
_cell.angle_alpha   90.00
_cell.angle_beta   90.00
_cell.angle_gamma   90.00
#
_symmetry.space_group_name_H-M   'P 1'
#
loop_
_entity.id
_entity.type
_entity.pdbx_description
1 polymer ?
#
loop_
_entity_poly.entity_id
_entity_poly.type
_entity_poly.pdbx_seq_one_letter_code
_entity_poly.pdbx_strand_id
1 'polypeptide(L)'
;MQSLALLYSDSQDEDIPMGRLNVYAHDLSVMAKLRDKYALKMSHKTYKDQNVHTICHMILERIKSVEKIREQVQKFAVPYMEEHRLRKDETLYDYICAVAGENIYKTTSNSNPWDERCLEISQVIENIHIRCRAVIDIARRSRTPWTTSLTSAVKAMLREPTIDKDLIKELHRQCQLAEFGKILIRYEIPLSVMENAEKYSRSFVGILKRICRPETDGEARLKCIEDCLELVRLLKKLGSSLSDVKPEFIYATYATAIENDIVNKSLEAAF
;
A
#
# COMPACT_ATOMS: atom_id res chain seq x y z
N MET A 1 24.93 -19.74 55.23
CA MET A 1 23.57 -19.21 54.91
C MET A 1 23.57 -17.87 54.17
N GLN A 2 24.59 -17.00 54.31
CA GLN A 2 24.64 -15.71 53.58
C GLN A 2 24.79 -15.84 52.05
N SER A 3 25.40 -16.90 51.53
CA SER A 3 25.64 -17.10 50.10
C SER A 3 24.37 -17.41 49.28
N LEU A 4 23.39 -18.10 49.86
CA LEU A 4 22.11 -18.39 49.20
C LEU A 4 21.21 -17.15 49.14
N ALA A 5 21.16 -16.34 50.20
CA ALA A 5 20.35 -15.11 50.22
C ALA A 5 20.78 -14.10 49.14
N LEU A 6 22.10 -14.00 48.85
CA LEU A 6 22.66 -13.19 47.76
C LEU A 6 22.36 -13.75 46.37
N LEU A 7 22.28 -15.09 46.21
CA LEU A 7 21.88 -15.72 44.94
C LEU A 7 20.39 -15.47 44.62
N TYR A 8 19.55 -15.34 45.65
CA TYR A 8 18.12 -15.07 45.48
C TYR A 8 17.80 -13.60 45.22
N SER A 9 18.63 -12.66 45.69
CA SER A 9 18.37 -11.22 45.53
C SER A 9 18.53 -10.72 44.10
N ASP A 10 19.36 -11.38 43.30
CA ASP A 10 19.62 -11.02 41.89
C ASP A 10 19.00 -12.00 40.90
N SER A 11 18.25 -13.00 41.41
CA SER A 11 17.56 -13.98 40.57
C SER A 11 16.63 -13.29 39.57
N GLN A 12 16.60 -13.78 38.33
CA GLN A 12 15.66 -13.39 37.28
C GLN A 12 14.65 -14.52 37.00
N ASP A 13 14.59 -15.51 37.88
CA ASP A 13 13.68 -16.65 37.76
C ASP A 13 12.25 -16.23 38.14
N GLU A 14 11.36 -16.20 37.15
CA GLU A 14 9.95 -15.85 37.34
C GLU A 14 9.16 -16.90 38.16
N ASP A 15 9.70 -18.09 38.43
CA ASP A 15 9.03 -19.07 39.30
C ASP A 15 9.21 -18.73 40.80
N ILE A 16 10.16 -17.86 41.12
CA ILE A 16 10.48 -17.46 42.49
C ILE A 16 9.93 -16.05 42.77
N PRO A 17 9.29 -15.76 43.92
CA PRO A 17 8.74 -14.43 44.22
C PRO A 17 9.73 -13.27 44.06
N MET A 18 10.98 -13.46 44.51
CA MET A 18 12.02 -12.42 44.39
C MET A 18 12.45 -12.21 42.94
N GLY A 19 12.55 -13.28 42.15
CA GLY A 19 12.88 -13.16 40.72
C GLY A 19 11.77 -12.49 39.92
N ARG A 20 10.50 -12.78 40.20
CA ARG A 20 9.35 -12.02 39.64
C ARG A 20 9.43 -10.53 39.93
N LEU A 21 9.75 -10.18 41.18
CA LEU A 21 9.87 -8.78 41.57
C LEU A 21 11.03 -8.08 40.84
N ASN A 22 12.17 -8.76 40.70
CA ASN A 22 13.33 -8.24 39.99
C ASN A 22 13.06 -8.03 38.51
N VAL A 23 12.45 -9.01 37.83
CA VAL A 23 12.05 -8.88 36.42
C VAL A 23 11.06 -7.72 36.26
N TYR A 24 10.07 -7.63 37.15
CA TYR A 24 9.09 -6.54 37.10
C TYR A 24 9.74 -5.16 37.31
N ALA A 25 10.65 -5.03 38.29
CA ALA A 25 11.39 -3.80 38.53
C ALA A 25 12.29 -3.42 37.34
N HIS A 26 12.93 -4.41 36.71
CA HIS A 26 13.71 -4.22 35.50
C HIS A 26 12.82 -3.75 34.33
N ASP A 27 11.70 -4.41 34.08
CA ASP A 27 10.74 -4.04 33.03
C ASP A 27 10.26 -2.60 33.22
N LEU A 28 9.88 -2.22 34.45
CA LEU A 28 9.46 -0.85 34.76
C LEU A 28 10.59 0.17 34.54
N SER A 29 11.84 -0.19 34.83
CA SER A 29 13.00 0.66 34.55
C SER A 29 13.18 0.88 33.05
N VAL A 30 13.08 -0.18 32.24
CA VAL A 30 13.14 -0.08 30.77
C VAL A 30 11.97 0.75 30.24
N MET A 31 10.75 0.53 30.74
CA MET A 31 9.57 1.31 30.36
C MET A 31 9.71 2.80 30.73
N ALA A 32 10.32 3.12 31.87
CA ALA A 32 10.63 4.50 32.24
C ALA A 32 11.60 5.14 31.25
N LYS A 33 12.65 4.42 30.82
CA LYS A 33 13.56 4.87 29.75
C LYS A 33 12.81 5.09 28.43
N LEU A 34 11.91 4.17 28.04
CA LEU A 34 11.09 4.31 26.83
C LEU A 34 10.22 5.57 26.86
N ARG A 35 9.64 5.88 28.03
CA ARG A 35 8.87 7.10 28.25
C ARG A 35 9.74 8.35 28.16
N ASP A 36 10.88 8.36 28.83
CA ASP A 36 11.66 9.59 29.02
C ASP A 36 12.50 9.92 27.78
N LYS A 37 13.08 8.91 27.12
CA LYS A 37 13.94 9.09 25.93
C LYS A 37 13.16 9.11 24.62
N TYR A 38 12.14 8.25 24.49
CA TYR A 38 11.41 8.05 23.23
C TYR A 38 9.96 8.56 23.26
N ALA A 39 9.56 9.19 24.38
CA ALA A 39 8.20 9.67 24.62
C ALA A 39 7.13 8.56 24.46
N LEU A 40 7.50 7.29 24.69
CA LEU A 40 6.63 6.14 24.51
C LEU A 40 6.06 5.68 25.86
N LYS A 41 4.75 5.86 26.03
CA LYS A 41 4.01 5.41 27.22
C LYS A 41 3.26 4.13 26.90
N MET A 42 3.36 3.11 27.74
CA MET A 42 2.61 1.87 27.62
C MET A 42 2.37 1.22 28.98
N SER A 43 1.43 0.27 29.04
CA SER A 43 1.22 -0.56 30.24
C SER A 43 2.26 -1.69 30.31
N HIS A 44 2.52 -2.22 31.51
CA HIS A 44 3.45 -3.35 31.67
C HIS A 44 2.97 -4.60 30.93
N LYS A 45 1.66 -4.85 30.92
CA LYS A 45 1.04 -5.91 30.13
C LYS A 45 1.37 -5.77 28.63
N THR A 46 1.17 -4.58 28.08
CA THR A 46 1.50 -4.31 26.67
C THR A 46 2.97 -4.54 26.40
N TYR A 47 3.86 -4.05 27.28
CA TYR A 47 5.31 -4.18 27.15
C TYR A 47 5.77 -5.65 27.07
N LYS A 48 5.24 -6.53 27.93
CA LYS A 48 5.57 -7.96 27.93
C LYS A 48 5.26 -8.65 26.60
N ASP A 49 4.26 -8.17 25.86
CA ASP A 49 3.88 -8.71 24.55
C ASP A 49 4.72 -8.14 23.39
N GLN A 50 5.60 -7.16 23.65
CA GLN A 50 6.40 -6.52 22.60
C GLN A 50 7.82 -7.08 22.53
N ASN A 51 8.33 -7.17 21.30
CA ASN A 51 9.75 -7.25 21.01
C ASN A 51 10.31 -5.90 20.54
N VAL A 52 11.63 -5.85 20.32
CA VAL A 52 12.37 -4.65 19.89
C VAL A 52 11.78 -4.03 18.61
N HIS A 53 11.40 -4.83 17.62
CA HIS A 53 10.81 -4.33 16.37
C HIS A 53 9.43 -3.73 16.59
N THR A 54 8.56 -4.42 17.35
CA THR A 54 7.21 -3.92 17.64
C THR A 54 7.22 -2.66 18.51
N ILE A 55 8.18 -2.53 19.44
CA ILE A 55 8.38 -1.27 20.19
C ILE A 55 8.75 -0.15 19.22
N CYS A 56 9.65 -0.39 18.26
CA CYS A 56 10.00 0.59 17.24
C CYS A 56 8.78 1.02 16.41
N HIS A 57 7.94 0.07 16.00
CA HIS A 57 6.67 0.36 15.31
C HIS A 57 5.74 1.23 16.16
N MET A 58 5.62 0.96 17.46
CA MET A 58 4.84 1.79 18.38
C MET A 58 5.39 3.23 18.49
N ILE A 59 6.71 3.41 18.50
CA ILE A 59 7.34 4.75 18.45
C ILE A 59 6.92 5.47 17.17
N LEU A 60 6.97 4.78 16.03
CA LEU A 60 6.54 5.32 14.74
C LEU A 60 5.06 5.69 14.77
N GLU A 61 4.15 4.80 15.20
CA GLU A 61 2.69 5.02 15.24
C GLU A 61 2.23 6.18 16.13
N ARG A 62 3.03 6.49 17.16
CA ARG A 62 2.74 7.61 18.06
C ARG A 62 2.71 8.95 17.32
N ILE A 63 3.48 9.10 16.24
CA ILE A 63 3.59 10.36 15.50
C ILE A 63 2.28 10.61 14.76
N LYS A 64 1.44 11.57 15.19
CA LYS A 64 0.12 11.80 14.58
C LYS A 64 0.11 12.82 13.43
N SER A 65 1.01 13.79 13.46
CA SER A 65 1.10 14.83 12.43
C SER A 65 2.02 14.39 11.29
N VAL A 66 1.49 14.35 10.07
CA VAL A 66 2.23 13.95 8.85
C VAL A 66 3.43 14.88 8.61
N GLU A 67 3.24 16.19 8.75
CA GLU A 67 4.27 17.21 8.58
C GLU A 67 5.48 17.04 9.50
N LYS A 68 5.27 16.42 10.67
CA LYS A 68 6.32 16.21 11.68
C LYS A 68 6.95 14.83 11.60
N ILE A 69 6.51 13.94 10.71
CA ILE A 69 6.99 12.56 10.64
C ILE A 69 8.51 12.52 10.55
N ARG A 70 9.10 13.20 9.57
CA ARG A 70 10.54 13.14 9.35
C ARG A 70 11.34 13.58 10.57
N GLU A 71 10.99 14.73 11.14
CA GLU A 71 11.65 15.26 12.34
C GLU A 71 11.53 14.29 13.52
N GLN A 72 10.34 13.75 13.75
CA GLN A 72 10.07 12.87 14.89
C GLN A 72 10.69 11.49 14.72
N VAL A 73 10.75 10.96 13.49
CA VAL A 73 11.45 9.71 13.17
C VAL A 73 12.94 9.88 13.47
N GLN A 74 13.56 10.96 13.00
CA GLN A 74 14.97 11.25 13.27
C GLN A 74 15.24 11.49 14.76
N LYS A 75 14.31 12.12 15.48
CA LYS A 75 14.47 12.42 16.91
C LYS A 75 14.28 11.21 17.82
N PHE A 76 13.37 10.30 17.49
CA PHE A 76 12.95 9.24 18.41
C PHE A 76 13.18 7.83 17.85
N ALA A 77 12.78 7.55 16.61
CA ALA A 77 12.84 6.20 16.06
C ALA A 77 14.27 5.81 15.66
N VAL A 78 15.02 6.71 15.00
CA VAL A 78 16.40 6.43 14.58
C VAL A 78 17.33 6.17 15.77
N PRO A 79 17.33 6.97 16.86
CA PRO A 79 18.16 6.67 18.02
C PRO A 79 17.77 5.38 18.74
N TYR A 80 16.50 4.95 18.65
CA TYR A 80 16.07 3.65 19.16
C TYR A 80 16.63 2.51 18.30
N MET A 81 16.55 2.63 16.97
CA MET A 81 17.10 1.64 16.04
C MET A 81 18.61 1.48 16.23
N GLU A 82 19.35 2.58 16.42
CA GLU A 82 20.79 2.56 16.66
C GLU A 82 21.15 1.87 17.99
N GLU A 83 20.50 2.24 19.09
CA GLU A 83 20.74 1.64 20.41
C GLU A 83 20.50 0.12 20.41
N HIS A 84 19.46 -0.31 19.69
CA HIS A 84 19.08 -1.72 19.59
C HIS A 84 19.63 -2.44 18.35
N ARG A 85 20.52 -1.81 17.58
CA ARG A 85 21.19 -2.36 16.39
C ARG A 85 20.22 -2.87 15.32
N LEU A 86 19.05 -2.23 15.20
CA LEU A 86 18.12 -2.48 14.10
C LEU A 86 18.68 -1.89 12.81
N ARG A 87 18.42 -2.56 11.68
CA ARG A 87 18.74 -2.00 10.37
C ARG A 87 17.69 -0.96 10.02
N LYS A 88 18.09 0.32 10.01
CA LYS A 88 17.19 1.47 9.88
C LYS A 88 16.27 1.36 8.66
N ASP A 89 16.83 1.20 7.48
CA ASP A 89 16.08 1.23 6.22
C ASP A 89 15.09 0.05 6.11
N GLU A 90 15.53 -1.15 6.48
CA GLU A 90 14.67 -2.33 6.53
C GLU A 90 13.57 -2.20 7.57
N THR A 91 13.86 -1.69 8.77
CA THR A 91 12.86 -1.50 9.83
C THR A 91 11.78 -0.49 9.41
N LEU A 92 12.17 0.60 8.76
CA LEU A 92 11.24 1.59 8.23
C LEU A 92 10.37 1.00 7.10
N TYR A 93 10.95 0.18 6.23
CA TYR A 93 10.23 -0.52 5.17
C TYR A 93 9.24 -1.57 5.73
N ASP A 94 9.65 -2.37 6.71
CA ASP A 94 8.80 -3.36 7.36
C ASP A 94 7.60 -2.70 8.04
N TYR A 95 7.81 -1.55 8.68
CA TYR A 95 6.73 -0.72 9.22
C TYR A 95 5.76 -0.27 8.13
N ILE A 96 6.26 0.25 7.00
CA ILE A 96 5.42 0.66 5.86
C ILE A 96 4.57 -0.53 5.36
N CYS A 97 5.17 -1.71 5.24
CA CYS A 97 4.47 -2.92 4.83
C CYS A 97 3.36 -3.33 5.82
N ALA A 98 3.63 -3.26 7.13
CA ALA A 98 2.65 -3.55 8.16
C ALA A 98 1.46 -2.58 8.10
N VAL A 99 1.73 -1.27 8.06
CA VAL A 99 0.68 -0.25 7.94
C VAL A 99 -0.12 -0.41 6.65
N ALA A 100 0.54 -0.63 5.52
CA ALA A 100 -0.13 -0.80 4.25
C ALA A 100 -0.99 -2.07 4.23
N GLY A 101 -0.54 -3.16 4.87
CA GLY A 101 -1.27 -4.44 4.95
C GLY A 101 -2.54 -4.37 5.81
N GLU A 102 -2.49 -3.70 6.97
CA GLU A 102 -3.65 -3.57 7.86
C GLU A 102 -4.77 -2.69 7.29
N ASN A 103 -4.42 -1.75 6.42
CA ASN A 103 -5.36 -0.76 5.88
C ASN A 103 -6.05 -1.18 4.57
N ILE A 104 -5.71 -2.35 4.00
CA ILE A 104 -6.35 -2.89 2.78
C ILE A 104 -7.88 -2.97 2.94
N TYR A 105 -8.35 -3.29 4.16
CA TYR A 105 -9.77 -3.55 4.44
C TYR A 105 -10.47 -2.50 5.30
N LYS A 106 -9.76 -1.48 5.83
CA LYS A 106 -10.28 -0.57 6.86
C LYS A 106 -10.73 0.81 6.35
N THR A 107 -10.32 1.23 5.16
CA THR A 107 -10.64 2.59 4.68
C THR A 107 -12.01 2.62 4.00
N THR A 108 -13.00 3.30 4.58
CA THR A 108 -14.30 3.60 3.94
C THR A 108 -14.37 5.02 3.37
N SER A 109 -13.32 5.83 3.55
CA SER A 109 -13.23 7.22 3.09
C SER A 109 -12.46 7.38 1.76
N ASN A 110 -12.74 8.48 1.04
CA ASN A 110 -12.04 8.88 -0.18
C ASN A 110 -10.61 9.42 0.05
N SER A 111 -10.16 9.57 1.31
CA SER A 111 -8.75 9.77 1.64
C SER A 111 -8.13 8.45 2.11
N ASN A 112 -6.89 8.19 1.68
CA ASN A 112 -6.06 7.11 2.20
C ASN A 112 -5.06 7.69 3.22
N PRO A 113 -5.47 8.06 4.45
CA PRO A 113 -4.59 8.78 5.40
C PRO A 113 -3.31 8.02 5.77
N TRP A 114 -3.23 6.72 5.47
CA TRP A 114 -2.05 5.91 5.70
C TRP A 114 -0.98 6.08 4.60
N ASP A 115 -1.32 6.44 3.37
CA ASP A 115 -0.36 6.50 2.26
C ASP A 115 0.61 7.68 2.41
N GLU A 116 0.11 8.87 2.76
CA GLU A 116 0.92 10.06 3.05
C GLU A 116 1.91 9.84 4.18
N ARG A 117 1.47 9.16 5.25
CA ARG A 117 2.35 8.75 6.34
C ARG A 117 3.47 7.86 5.83
N CYS A 118 3.12 6.79 5.12
CA CYS A 118 4.10 5.85 4.60
C CYS A 118 5.07 6.51 3.61
N LEU A 119 4.59 7.48 2.82
CA LEU A 119 5.42 8.28 1.93
C LEU A 119 6.42 9.14 2.69
N GLU A 120 6.00 9.84 3.76
CA GLU A 120 6.93 10.63 4.58
C GLU A 120 7.97 9.75 5.28
N ILE A 121 7.57 8.56 5.75
CA ILE A 121 8.51 7.60 6.33
C ILE A 121 9.48 7.07 5.27
N SER A 122 9.00 6.78 4.05
CA SER A 122 9.84 6.29 2.96
C SER A 122 10.94 7.29 2.58
N GLN A 123 10.71 8.59 2.78
CA GLN A 123 11.71 9.63 2.51
C GLN A 123 12.88 9.61 3.50
N VAL A 124 12.73 8.97 4.67
CA VAL A 124 13.81 8.78 5.66
C VAL A 124 14.73 7.61 5.29
N ILE A 125 14.27 6.71 4.42
CA ILE A 125 15.05 5.56 3.94
C ILE A 125 16.16 6.07 3.01
N GLU A 126 17.40 5.76 3.35
CA GLU A 126 18.59 6.25 2.63
C GLU A 126 18.91 5.40 1.40
N ASN A 127 18.81 4.08 1.54
CA ASN A 127 19.00 3.17 0.42
C ASN A 127 17.87 3.36 -0.60
N ILE A 128 18.23 3.89 -1.77
CA ILE A 128 17.29 4.20 -2.86
C ILE A 128 16.51 2.96 -3.33
N HIS A 129 17.10 1.76 -3.32
CA HIS A 129 16.43 0.53 -3.74
C HIS A 129 15.37 0.12 -2.72
N ILE A 130 15.66 0.22 -1.42
CA ILE A 130 14.69 -0.05 -0.35
C ILE A 130 13.56 0.98 -0.39
N ARG A 131 13.88 2.26 -0.56
CA ARG A 131 12.89 3.32 -0.71
C ARG A 131 12.00 3.11 -1.94
N CYS A 132 12.58 2.70 -3.07
CA CYS A 132 11.81 2.36 -4.27
C CYS A 132 10.85 1.19 -4.02
N ARG A 133 11.30 0.11 -3.35
CA ARG A 133 10.42 -0.98 -2.91
C ARG A 133 9.28 -0.49 -2.03
N ALA A 134 9.56 0.40 -1.07
CA ALA A 134 8.55 1.01 -0.22
C ALA A 134 7.50 1.76 -1.05
N VAL A 135 7.92 2.61 -2.00
CA VAL A 135 7.02 3.35 -2.90
C VAL A 135 6.19 2.41 -3.76
N ILE A 136 6.77 1.34 -4.30
CA ILE A 136 6.04 0.30 -5.05
C ILE A 136 4.95 -0.35 -4.18
N ASP A 137 5.27 -0.73 -2.95
CA ASP A 137 4.32 -1.41 -2.05
C ASP A 137 3.21 -0.49 -1.56
N ILE A 138 3.49 0.80 -1.36
CA ILE A 138 2.48 1.84 -1.11
C ILE A 138 1.59 1.98 -2.35
N ALA A 139 2.17 2.15 -3.54
CA ALA A 139 1.44 2.33 -4.79
C ALA A 139 0.49 1.17 -5.09
N ARG A 140 0.97 -0.07 -4.89
CA ARG A 140 0.20 -1.31 -5.09
C ARG A 140 -1.04 -1.41 -4.20
N ARG A 141 -0.95 -0.94 -2.96
CA ARG A 141 -2.02 -1.05 -1.96
C ARG A 141 -2.89 0.20 -1.87
N SER A 142 -2.47 1.30 -2.50
CA SER A 142 -3.22 2.55 -2.55
C SER A 142 -4.37 2.44 -3.53
N ARG A 143 -5.52 3.04 -3.18
CA ARG A 143 -6.67 3.09 -4.08
C ARG A 143 -6.39 4.00 -5.26
N THR A 144 -6.90 3.62 -6.43
CA THR A 144 -6.93 4.49 -7.60
C THR A 144 -8.17 5.40 -7.52
N PRO A 145 -8.08 6.68 -7.92
CA PRO A 145 -6.88 7.39 -8.36
C PRO A 145 -5.90 7.67 -7.22
N TRP A 146 -4.60 7.59 -7.51
CA TRP A 146 -3.56 7.92 -6.53
C TRP A 146 -3.59 9.40 -6.15
N THR A 147 -3.17 9.69 -4.93
CA THR A 147 -2.94 11.07 -4.46
C THR A 147 -1.83 11.75 -5.28
N THR A 148 -1.81 13.08 -5.28
CA THR A 148 -0.76 13.87 -5.93
C THR A 148 0.61 13.56 -5.35
N SER A 149 0.69 13.36 -4.03
CA SER A 149 1.90 13.00 -3.30
C SER A 149 2.45 11.66 -3.77
N LEU A 150 1.61 10.62 -3.83
CA LEU A 150 2.01 9.30 -4.31
C LEU A 150 2.45 9.34 -5.78
N THR A 151 1.68 10.03 -6.63
CA THR A 151 2.02 10.21 -8.04
C THR A 151 3.37 10.89 -8.23
N SER A 152 3.68 11.88 -7.39
CA SER A 152 4.95 12.61 -7.43
C SER A 152 6.11 11.75 -6.96
N ALA A 153 5.92 10.97 -5.88
CA ALA A 153 6.92 10.03 -5.38
C ALA A 153 7.27 8.95 -6.40
N VAL A 154 6.26 8.37 -7.06
CA VAL A 154 6.45 7.38 -8.14
C VAL A 154 7.22 8.00 -9.31
N LYS A 155 6.84 9.20 -9.76
CA LYS A 155 7.56 9.91 -10.84
C LYS A 155 9.00 10.23 -10.47
N ALA A 156 9.27 10.58 -9.22
CA ALA A 156 10.63 10.81 -8.74
C ALA A 156 11.46 9.53 -8.83
N MET A 157 10.95 8.40 -8.33
CA MET A 157 11.64 7.11 -8.42
C MET A 157 11.86 6.67 -9.88
N LEU A 158 10.91 6.89 -10.79
CA LEU A 158 11.09 6.56 -12.22
C LEU A 158 12.21 7.37 -12.91
N ARG A 159 12.57 8.53 -12.37
CA ARG A 159 13.64 9.39 -12.91
C ARG A 159 15.01 9.05 -12.34
N GLU A 160 15.08 8.21 -11.30
CA GLU A 160 16.35 7.92 -10.65
C GLU A 160 17.16 6.88 -11.44
N PRO A 161 18.37 7.25 -11.92
CA PRO A 161 19.12 6.43 -12.87
C PRO A 161 19.80 5.22 -12.21
N THR A 162 19.93 5.23 -10.88
CA THR A 162 20.66 4.22 -10.10
C THR A 162 19.79 3.04 -9.66
N ILE A 163 18.47 3.11 -9.86
CA ILE A 163 17.54 2.06 -9.43
C ILE A 163 17.63 0.86 -10.38
N ASP A 164 17.56 -0.34 -9.80
CA ASP A 164 17.57 -1.59 -10.55
C ASP A 164 16.43 -1.65 -11.58
N LYS A 165 16.74 -2.21 -12.76
CA LYS A 165 15.80 -2.33 -13.87
C LYS A 165 14.53 -3.08 -13.49
N ASP A 166 14.61 -4.07 -12.61
CA ASP A 166 13.45 -4.86 -12.17
C ASP A 166 12.51 -4.04 -11.29
N LEU A 167 13.05 -3.19 -10.41
CA LEU A 167 12.25 -2.25 -9.60
C LEU A 167 11.58 -1.21 -10.50
N ILE A 168 12.31 -0.66 -11.48
CA ILE A 168 11.74 0.27 -12.46
C ILE A 168 10.64 -0.40 -13.29
N LYS A 169 10.80 -1.67 -13.69
CA LYS A 169 9.76 -2.45 -14.37
C LYS A 169 8.52 -2.58 -13.51
N GLU A 170 8.68 -2.96 -12.24
CA GLU A 170 7.56 -3.11 -11.32
C GLU A 170 6.86 -1.76 -11.05
N LEU A 171 7.62 -0.66 -10.97
CA LEU A 171 7.06 0.67 -10.80
C LEU A 171 6.24 1.10 -12.03
N HIS A 172 6.74 0.84 -13.25
CA HIS A 172 5.95 1.03 -14.48
C HIS A 172 4.69 0.16 -14.49
N ARG A 173 4.76 -1.07 -13.98
CA ARG A 173 3.60 -1.97 -13.85
C ARG A 173 2.55 -1.33 -12.94
N GLN A 174 2.95 -0.80 -11.78
CA GLN A 174 2.03 -0.08 -10.88
C GLN A 174 1.39 1.14 -11.55
N CYS A 175 2.16 1.93 -12.32
CA CYS A 175 1.61 3.05 -13.08
C CYS A 175 0.55 2.60 -14.10
N GLN A 176 0.81 1.51 -14.82
CA GLN A 176 -0.14 0.97 -15.81
C GLN A 176 -1.44 0.50 -15.14
N LEU A 177 -1.34 -0.13 -13.97
CA LEU A 177 -2.52 -0.52 -13.19
C LEU A 177 -3.31 0.70 -12.70
N ALA A 178 -2.65 1.74 -12.24
CA ALA A 178 -3.32 2.97 -11.83
C ALA A 178 -4.08 3.62 -13.01
N GLU A 179 -3.50 3.66 -14.21
CA GLU A 179 -4.21 4.16 -15.39
C GLU A 179 -5.38 3.25 -15.81
N PHE A 180 -5.21 1.93 -15.75
CA PHE A 180 -6.28 0.98 -15.99
C PHE A 180 -7.45 1.22 -15.03
N GLY A 181 -7.16 1.33 -13.73
CA GLY A 181 -8.17 1.55 -12.70
C GLY A 181 -8.91 2.89 -12.86
N LYS A 182 -8.23 3.95 -13.31
CA LYS A 182 -8.89 5.24 -13.61
C LYS A 182 -9.95 5.11 -14.71
N ILE A 183 -9.66 4.33 -15.75
CA ILE A 183 -10.63 4.05 -16.81
C ILE A 183 -11.82 3.29 -16.23
N LEU A 184 -11.60 2.23 -15.43
CA LEU A 184 -12.68 1.46 -14.84
C LEU A 184 -13.62 2.28 -13.95
N ILE A 185 -13.06 3.17 -13.12
CA ILE A 185 -13.84 4.04 -12.22
C ILE A 185 -14.79 4.93 -13.02
N ARG A 186 -14.36 5.44 -14.19
CA ARG A 186 -15.20 6.29 -15.05
C ARG A 186 -16.47 5.58 -15.52
N TYR A 187 -16.42 4.25 -15.69
CA TYR A 187 -17.54 3.41 -16.13
C TYR A 187 -18.17 2.61 -14.98
N GLU A 188 -17.89 2.99 -13.72
CA GLU A 188 -18.42 2.34 -12.52
C GLU A 188 -18.14 0.83 -12.48
N ILE A 189 -16.98 0.42 -12.98
CA ILE A 189 -16.54 -0.97 -12.98
C ILE A 189 -15.68 -1.19 -11.72
N PRO A 190 -16.00 -2.20 -10.88
CA PRO A 190 -15.21 -2.47 -9.68
C PRO A 190 -13.74 -2.77 -9.99
N LEU A 191 -12.81 -2.17 -9.25
CA LEU A 191 -11.37 -2.39 -9.42
C LEU A 191 -10.94 -3.83 -9.16
N SER A 192 -11.71 -4.60 -8.38
CA SER A 192 -11.46 -6.03 -8.14
C SER A 192 -11.48 -6.87 -9.41
N VAL A 193 -12.09 -6.38 -10.50
CA VAL A 193 -12.10 -7.08 -11.79
C VAL A 193 -10.74 -7.00 -12.49
N MET A 194 -9.86 -6.06 -12.13
CA MET A 194 -8.56 -5.87 -12.77
C MET A 194 -7.65 -7.11 -12.69
N GLU A 195 -7.55 -7.73 -11.51
CA GLU A 195 -6.71 -8.92 -11.32
C GLU A 195 -7.17 -10.09 -12.21
N ASN A 196 -8.48 -10.18 -12.43
CA ASN A 196 -9.07 -11.18 -13.32
C ASN A 196 -8.93 -10.82 -14.79
N ALA A 197 -8.91 -9.52 -15.12
CA ALA A 197 -8.75 -9.03 -16.48
C ALA A 197 -7.34 -9.27 -17.02
N GLU A 198 -6.31 -9.25 -16.16
CA GLU A 198 -4.95 -9.64 -16.55
C GLU A 198 -4.83 -11.13 -16.90
N LYS A 199 -5.60 -11.98 -16.21
CA LYS A 199 -5.50 -13.45 -16.29
C LYS A 199 -6.46 -14.07 -17.30
N TYR A 200 -7.66 -13.51 -17.45
CA TYR A 200 -8.76 -14.15 -18.16
C TYR A 200 -9.35 -13.24 -19.25
N SER A 201 -9.26 -13.70 -20.51
CA SER A 201 -9.81 -13.01 -21.68
C SER A 201 -11.28 -12.64 -21.50
N ARG A 202 -12.09 -13.56 -20.96
CA ARG A 202 -13.53 -13.36 -20.75
C ARG A 202 -13.81 -12.18 -19.82
N SER A 203 -13.04 -12.03 -18.75
CA SER A 203 -13.19 -10.92 -17.80
C SER A 203 -12.88 -9.59 -18.49
N PHE A 204 -11.81 -9.55 -19.28
CA PHE A 204 -11.45 -8.36 -20.04
C PHE A 204 -12.48 -8.00 -21.12
N VAL A 205 -12.97 -8.97 -21.88
CA VAL A 205 -14.06 -8.76 -22.85
C VAL A 205 -15.33 -8.26 -22.15
N GLY A 206 -15.62 -8.76 -20.95
CA GLY A 206 -16.73 -8.27 -20.12
C GLY A 206 -16.59 -6.78 -19.76
N ILE A 207 -15.36 -6.33 -19.43
CA ILE A 207 -15.06 -4.92 -19.21
C ILE A 207 -15.32 -4.11 -20.48
N LEU A 208 -14.76 -4.54 -21.62
CA LEU A 208 -14.94 -3.83 -22.89
C LEU A 208 -16.42 -3.69 -23.27
N LYS A 209 -17.22 -4.74 -23.11
CA LYS A 209 -18.67 -4.70 -23.35
C LYS A 209 -19.40 -3.71 -22.45
N ARG A 210 -18.95 -3.57 -21.20
CA ARG A 210 -19.56 -2.65 -20.22
C ARG A 210 -19.20 -1.19 -20.51
N ILE A 211 -18.01 -0.94 -21.05
CA ILE A 211 -17.57 0.38 -21.52
C ILE A 211 -18.27 0.75 -22.83
N CYS A 212 -18.37 -0.20 -23.77
CA CYS A 212 -19.02 -0.03 -25.07
C CYS A 212 -20.56 0.05 -25.00
N ARG A 213 -21.14 0.57 -23.91
CA ARG A 213 -22.59 0.82 -23.87
C ARG A 213 -22.96 1.90 -24.89
N PRO A 214 -24.09 1.75 -25.60
CA PRO A 214 -24.48 2.68 -26.65
C PRO A 214 -24.90 4.02 -26.04
N GLU A 215 -24.08 5.04 -26.29
CA GLU A 215 -24.33 6.42 -25.87
C GLU A 215 -25.04 7.20 -26.98
N THR A 216 -25.93 8.12 -26.61
CA THR A 216 -26.62 8.99 -27.60
C THR A 216 -25.72 10.11 -28.11
N ASP A 217 -24.77 10.57 -27.30
CA ASP A 217 -23.84 11.64 -27.63
C ASP A 217 -22.62 11.11 -28.40
N GLY A 218 -22.32 11.74 -29.55
CA GLY A 218 -21.21 11.34 -30.44
C GLY A 218 -19.83 11.49 -29.82
N GLU A 219 -19.62 12.48 -28.95
CA GLU A 219 -18.34 12.69 -28.25
C GLU A 219 -18.10 11.59 -27.21
N ALA A 220 -19.13 11.22 -26.44
CA ALA A 220 -19.10 10.08 -25.53
C ALA A 220 -18.78 8.75 -26.25
N ARG A 221 -19.28 8.54 -27.48
CA ARG A 221 -18.96 7.33 -28.28
C ARG A 221 -17.47 7.23 -28.60
N LEU A 222 -16.90 8.33 -29.10
CA LEU A 222 -15.47 8.38 -29.42
C LEU A 222 -14.65 8.12 -28.16
N LYS A 223 -15.07 8.69 -27.03
CA LYS A 223 -14.35 8.52 -25.77
C LYS A 223 -14.33 7.07 -25.28
N CYS A 224 -15.45 6.35 -25.40
CA CYS A 224 -15.54 4.93 -25.06
C CYS A 224 -14.57 4.08 -25.90
N ILE A 225 -14.48 4.36 -27.20
CA ILE A 225 -13.57 3.64 -28.10
C ILE A 225 -12.11 3.94 -27.74
N GLU A 226 -11.76 5.20 -27.50
CA GLU A 226 -10.42 5.59 -27.05
C GLU A 226 -10.01 4.88 -25.75
N ASP A 227 -10.90 4.87 -24.76
CA ASP A 227 -10.64 4.23 -23.47
C ASP A 227 -10.48 2.70 -23.62
N CYS A 228 -11.29 2.06 -24.46
CA CYS A 228 -11.15 0.63 -24.80
C CYS A 228 -9.80 0.32 -25.48
N LEU A 229 -9.36 1.17 -26.41
CA LEU A 229 -8.07 1.02 -27.08
C LEU A 229 -6.91 1.21 -26.09
N GLU A 230 -7.00 2.18 -25.18
CA GLU A 230 -5.99 2.38 -24.15
C GLU A 230 -5.94 1.20 -23.18
N LEU A 231 -7.08 0.60 -22.79
CA LEU A 231 -7.10 -0.61 -21.98
C LEU A 231 -6.38 -1.79 -22.66
N VAL A 232 -6.60 -2.01 -23.96
CA VAL A 232 -5.87 -3.04 -24.72
C VAL A 232 -4.36 -2.75 -24.73
N ARG A 233 -3.98 -1.48 -24.91
CA ARG A 233 -2.57 -1.06 -24.89
C ARG A 233 -1.93 -1.25 -23.51
N LEU A 234 -2.64 -0.95 -22.42
CA LEU A 234 -2.18 -1.17 -21.05
C LEU A 234 -1.99 -2.66 -20.76
N LEU A 235 -2.95 -3.52 -21.14
CA LEU A 235 -2.81 -4.98 -20.99
C LEU A 235 -1.61 -5.56 -21.74
N LYS A 236 -1.33 -5.06 -22.94
CA LYS A 236 -0.14 -5.48 -23.71
C LYS A 236 1.16 -5.11 -22.98
N LYS A 237 1.23 -3.92 -22.39
CA LYS A 237 2.40 -3.47 -21.62
C LYS A 237 2.59 -4.25 -20.32
N LEU A 238 1.50 -4.69 -19.69
CA LEU A 238 1.52 -5.55 -18.51
C LEU A 238 2.02 -6.97 -18.81
N GLY A 239 2.25 -7.32 -20.09
CA GLY A 239 2.73 -8.63 -20.50
C GLY A 239 1.67 -9.73 -20.35
N SER A 240 0.38 -9.37 -20.32
CA SER A 240 -0.70 -10.36 -20.26
C SER A 240 -0.67 -11.27 -21.48
N SER A 241 -0.95 -12.56 -21.30
CA SER A 241 -1.10 -13.55 -22.39
C SER A 241 -2.32 -13.28 -23.29
N LEU A 242 -3.00 -12.16 -23.06
CA LEU A 242 -4.19 -11.68 -23.75
C LEU A 242 -3.86 -10.65 -24.83
N SER A 243 -2.58 -10.54 -25.21
CA SER A 243 -2.04 -9.63 -26.23
C SER A 243 -2.73 -9.71 -27.60
N ASP A 244 -3.54 -10.74 -27.83
CA ASP A 244 -4.17 -11.06 -29.10
C ASP A 244 -5.56 -10.42 -29.31
N VAL A 245 -6.07 -9.66 -28.34
CA VAL A 245 -7.28 -8.85 -28.56
C VAL A 245 -6.95 -7.77 -29.58
N LYS A 246 -7.42 -7.98 -30.82
CA LYS A 246 -7.18 -7.04 -31.90
C LYS A 246 -8.15 -5.84 -31.83
N PRO A 247 -7.75 -4.65 -32.29
CA PRO A 247 -8.62 -3.47 -32.28
C PRO A 247 -9.97 -3.69 -32.98
N GLU A 248 -10.01 -4.53 -34.01
CA GLU A 248 -11.23 -4.88 -34.75
C GLU A 248 -12.31 -5.50 -33.85
N PHE A 249 -11.90 -6.19 -32.78
CA PHE A 249 -12.82 -6.74 -31.79
C PHE A 249 -13.57 -5.64 -31.03
N ILE A 250 -12.93 -4.49 -30.77
CA ILE A 250 -13.56 -3.35 -30.08
C ILE A 250 -14.65 -2.76 -30.98
N TYR A 251 -14.34 -2.52 -32.25
CA TYR A 251 -15.30 -2.00 -33.22
C TYR A 251 -16.49 -2.93 -33.41
N ALA A 252 -16.25 -4.24 -33.54
CA ALA A 252 -17.31 -5.25 -33.63
C ALA A 252 -18.19 -5.27 -32.37
N THR A 253 -17.56 -5.25 -31.18
CA THR A 253 -18.28 -5.22 -29.89
C THR A 253 -19.17 -3.99 -29.77
N TYR A 254 -18.67 -2.84 -30.22
CA TYR A 254 -19.43 -1.59 -30.21
C TYR A 254 -20.59 -1.60 -31.21
N ALA A 255 -20.36 -2.09 -32.44
CA ALA A 255 -21.40 -2.23 -33.46
C ALA A 255 -22.57 -3.12 -32.97
N THR A 256 -22.25 -4.28 -32.38
CA THR A 256 -23.26 -5.17 -31.80
C THR A 256 -23.99 -4.52 -30.62
N ALA A 257 -23.34 -3.66 -29.82
CA ALA A 257 -24.00 -2.94 -28.74
C ALA A 257 -25.03 -1.93 -29.27
N ILE A 258 -24.72 -1.20 -30.34
CA ILE A 258 -25.66 -0.28 -31.01
C ILE A 258 -26.86 -1.04 -31.58
N GLU A 259 -26.62 -2.14 -32.30
CA GLU A 259 -27.68 -2.96 -32.88
C GLU A 259 -28.66 -3.45 -31.80
N ASN A 260 -28.14 -3.93 -30.68
CA ASN A 260 -28.97 -4.37 -29.55
C ASN A 260 -29.79 -3.24 -28.93
N ASP A 261 -29.24 -2.02 -28.83
CA ASP A 261 -29.98 -0.85 -28.30
C ASP A 261 -31.09 -0.39 -29.24
N ILE A 262 -30.85 -0.42 -30.56
CA ILE A 262 -31.89 -0.14 -31.56
C ILE A 262 -33.03 -1.17 -31.45
N VAL A 263 -32.69 -2.46 -31.35
CA VAL A 263 -33.68 -3.53 -31.19
C VAL A 263 -34.47 -3.35 -29.89
N ASN A 264 -33.79 -3.09 -28.77
CA ASN A 264 -34.45 -2.90 -27.48
C ASN A 264 -35.40 -1.68 -27.48
N LYS A 265 -34.98 -0.54 -28.01
CA LYS A 265 -35.85 0.64 -28.16
C LYS A 265 -37.05 0.37 -29.06
N SER A 266 -36.86 -0.42 -30.11
CA SER A 266 -37.96 -0.82 -31.01
C SER A 266 -38.96 -1.75 -30.31
N LEU A 267 -38.48 -2.64 -29.44
CA LEU A 267 -39.33 -3.50 -28.61
C LEU A 267 -40.07 -2.69 -27.54
N GLU A 268 -39.40 -1.77 -26.85
CA GLU A 268 -40.02 -0.89 -25.85
C GLU A 268 -41.09 0.02 -26.46
N ALA A 269 -40.94 0.46 -27.71
CA ALA A 269 -41.96 1.25 -28.40
C ALA A 269 -43.15 0.41 -28.91
N ALA A 270 -43.01 -0.92 -28.95
CA ALA A 270 -44.05 -1.84 -29.41
C ALA A 270 -44.94 -2.39 -28.28
N PHE A 271 -44.58 -2.15 -27.02
CA PHE A 271 -45.33 -2.53 -25.82
C PHE A 271 -45.78 -1.29 -25.03
#